data_AF-A0A7W9G8J4-F1
#
_entry.id   AF-A0A7W9G8J4-F1
#
_cell.length_a   1.000
_cell.length_b   1.000
_cell.length_c   1.000
_cell.angle_alpha   90.00
_cell.angle_beta   90.00
_cell.angle_gamma   90.00
#
_symmetry.space_group_name_H-M   'P 1'
#
loop_
_entity.id
_entity.type
_entity.pdbx_description
1 polymer ?
#
loop_
_entity_poly.entity_id
_entity_poly.type
_entity_poly.pdbx_seq_one_letter_code
_entity_poly.pdbx_strand_id
1 'polypeptide(L)'
;MTTIALALPLLWLAWLALTEWVPMFPLNDLKPGNLRPRLLAATINYPFPLLIAAGIALRRPWSLVAASALCGLILAGHLVSWWLPYLGLSSAAQRQVYERDYARTLKILPAAGHAVVPDVQHMVVGLLSVAMLGTTLAVTLAA
;
A
#
# COMPACT_ATOMS: atom_id res chain seq x y z
N MET A 1 8.97 -2.80 20.55
CA MET A 1 8.84 -2.09 19.26
C MET A 1 9.24 -2.95 18.06
N THR A 2 10.36 -3.69 18.11
CA THR A 2 10.81 -4.56 17.01
C THR A 2 9.76 -5.58 16.54
N THR A 3 9.04 -6.24 17.46
CA THR A 3 7.98 -7.19 17.10
C THR A 3 6.86 -6.54 16.29
N ILE A 4 6.46 -5.32 16.65
CA ILE A 4 5.43 -4.55 15.94
C ILE A 4 5.95 -4.15 14.56
N ALA A 5 7.18 -3.64 14.48
CA ALA A 5 7.82 -3.26 13.21
C ALA A 5 7.97 -4.46 12.26
N LEU A 6 8.18 -5.67 12.78
CA LEU A 6 8.24 -6.90 11.99
C LEU A 6 6.85 -7.39 11.57
N ALA A 7 5.85 -7.27 12.43
CA ALA A 7 4.48 -7.74 12.16
C ALA A 7 3.75 -6.88 11.12
N LEU A 8 3.96 -5.56 11.11
CA LEU A 8 3.22 -4.64 10.23
C LEU A 8 3.44 -4.89 8.72
N PRO A 9 4.66 -5.13 8.21
CA PRO A 9 4.87 -5.51 6.82
C PRO A 9 4.16 -6.82 6.44
N LEU A 10 4.13 -7.80 7.34
CA LEU A 10 3.44 -9.06 7.10
C LEU A 10 1.92 -8.88 7.10
N LEU A 11 1.39 -8.04 7.98
CA LEU A 11 -0.02 -7.65 7.97
C LEU A 11 -0.38 -6.89 6.69
N TRP A 12 0.50 -5.99 6.24
CA TRP A 12 0.33 -5.27 4.97
C TRP A 12 0.31 -6.22 3.77
N LEU A 13 1.22 -7.19 3.74
CA LEU A 13 1.24 -8.26 2.74
C LEU A 13 -0.06 -9.08 2.77
N ALA A 14 -0.51 -9.50 3.96
CA ALA A 14 -1.74 -10.24 4.11
C ALA A 14 -2.96 -9.44 3.63
N TRP A 15 -2.99 -8.13 3.89
CA TRP A 15 -4.02 -7.22 3.40
C TRP A 15 -4.01 -7.12 1.87
N LEU A 16 -2.84 -6.93 1.24
CA LEU A 16 -2.73 -6.95 -0.21
C LEU A 16 -3.21 -8.28 -0.78
N ALA A 17 -2.75 -9.41 -0.25
CA ALA A 17 -3.17 -10.72 -0.71
C ALA A 17 -4.67 -10.93 -0.58
N LEU A 18 -5.26 -10.54 0.55
CA LEU A 18 -6.70 -10.63 0.75
C LEU A 18 -7.45 -9.82 -0.31
N THR A 19 -7.08 -8.56 -0.49
CA THR A 19 -7.76 -7.62 -1.39
C THR A 19 -7.52 -7.89 -2.88
N GLU A 20 -6.39 -8.50 -3.24
CA GLU A 20 -6.10 -8.87 -4.61
C GLU A 20 -6.69 -10.22 -4.99
N TRP A 21 -6.92 -11.14 -4.04
CA TRP A 21 -7.32 -12.52 -4.32
C TRP A 21 -8.78 -12.85 -3.99
N VAL A 22 -9.36 -12.21 -2.96
CA VAL A 22 -10.70 -12.53 -2.46
C VAL A 22 -11.71 -11.47 -2.93
N PRO A 23 -12.79 -11.85 -3.64
CA PRO A 23 -13.87 -10.94 -4.00
C PRO A 23 -14.59 -10.44 -2.73
N MET A 24 -14.53 -9.14 -2.48
CA MET A 24 -15.08 -8.50 -1.28
C MET A 24 -15.88 -7.24 -1.64
N PHE A 25 -16.56 -7.23 -2.79
CA PHE A 25 -17.36 -6.08 -3.20
C PHE A 25 -18.30 -5.60 -2.08
N PRO A 26 -18.37 -4.28 -1.77
CA PRO A 26 -17.77 -3.17 -2.52
C PRO A 26 -16.34 -2.79 -2.09
N LEU A 27 -15.69 -3.50 -1.17
CA LEU A 27 -14.32 -3.15 -0.73
C LEU A 27 -13.31 -3.19 -1.88
N ASN A 28 -13.44 -4.17 -2.78
CA ASN A 28 -12.71 -4.26 -4.05
C ASN A 28 -13.67 -4.62 -5.20
N ASP A 29 -13.25 -4.40 -6.45
CA ASP A 29 -14.04 -4.69 -7.65
C ASP A 29 -13.34 -5.72 -8.55
N LEU A 30 -13.12 -6.91 -7.98
CA LEU A 30 -12.44 -8.00 -8.68
C LEU A 30 -13.32 -8.60 -9.79
N LYS A 31 -12.89 -8.42 -11.04
CA LYS A 31 -13.58 -8.98 -12.22
C LYS A 31 -13.07 -10.40 -12.52
N PRO A 32 -13.96 -11.35 -12.89
CA PRO A 32 -13.56 -12.67 -13.39
C PRO A 32 -12.64 -12.54 -14.61
N GLY A 33 -11.65 -13.42 -14.75
CA GLY A 33 -10.78 -13.49 -15.94
C GLY A 33 -9.46 -12.69 -15.90
N ASN A 34 -9.15 -11.98 -14.81
CA ASN A 34 -7.98 -11.10 -14.71
C ASN A 34 -6.75 -11.72 -13.99
N LEU A 35 -6.46 -13.01 -14.19
CA LEU A 35 -5.36 -13.68 -13.46
C LEU A 35 -3.98 -13.07 -13.73
N ARG A 36 -3.63 -12.82 -14.99
CA ARG A 36 -2.30 -12.31 -15.36
C ARG A 36 -1.99 -10.92 -14.77
N PRO A 37 -2.88 -9.91 -14.86
CA PRO A 37 -2.67 -8.63 -14.18
C PRO A 37 -2.51 -8.76 -12.66
N ARG A 38 -3.28 -9.67 -12.03
CA ARG A 38 -3.20 -9.90 -10.58
C ARG A 38 -1.87 -10.52 -10.17
N LEU A 39 -1.40 -11.53 -10.91
CA LEU A 39 -0.08 -12.12 -10.68
C LEU A 39 1.04 -11.09 -10.88
N LEU A 40 0.92 -10.22 -11.89
CA LEU A 40 1.89 -9.15 -12.11
C LEU A 40 1.91 -8.16 -10.93
N ALA A 41 0.74 -7.72 -10.47
CA ALA A 41 0.62 -6.86 -9.30
C ALA A 41 1.22 -7.52 -8.04
N ALA A 42 0.88 -8.78 -7.77
CA ALA A 42 1.42 -9.52 -6.64
C ALA A 42 2.95 -9.67 -6.72
N THR A 43 3.48 -10.00 -7.90
CA THR A 43 4.94 -10.16 -8.11
C THR A 43 5.69 -8.85 -7.91
N ILE A 44 5.08 -7.72 -8.28
CA ILE A 44 5.67 -6.40 -8.07
C ILE A 44 5.58 -6.00 -6.59
N ASN A 45 4.43 -6.20 -5.94
CA ASN A 45 4.16 -5.63 -4.62
C ASN A 45 4.62 -6.51 -3.44
N TYR A 46 4.51 -7.83 -3.52
CA TYR A 46 4.75 -8.74 -2.39
C TYR A 46 6.20 -8.86 -1.93
N PRO A 47 7.21 -8.71 -2.80
CA PRO A 47 8.60 -8.76 -2.35
C PRO A 47 8.93 -7.66 -1.32
N PHE A 48 8.35 -6.46 -1.47
CA PHE A 48 8.69 -5.33 -0.60
C PHE A 48 8.40 -5.54 0.89
N PRO A 49 7.19 -5.95 1.33
CA PRO A 49 6.94 -6.22 2.74
C PRO A 49 7.81 -7.35 3.29
N LEU A 50 8.14 -8.36 2.47
CA LEU A 50 9.06 -9.44 2.87
C LEU A 50 10.48 -8.92 3.07
N LEU A 51 10.98 -8.07 2.16
CA LEU A 51 12.29 -7.44 2.27
C LEU A 51 12.38 -6.51 3.49
N ILE A 52 11.32 -5.76 3.77
CA ILE A 52 11.25 -4.91 4.97
C ILE A 52 11.29 -5.76 6.24
N ALA A 53 10.44 -6.80 6.33
CA ALA A 53 10.43 -7.70 7.48
C ALA A 53 11.80 -8.39 7.69
N ALA A 54 12.42 -8.85 6.60
CA ALA A 54 13.75 -9.45 6.63
C ALA A 54 14.84 -8.46 7.10
N GLY A 55 14.80 -7.21 6.59
CA GLY A 55 15.72 -6.16 6.99
C GLY A 55 15.62 -5.83 8.48
N ILE A 56 14.40 -5.78 9.02
CA ILE A 56 14.15 -5.59 10.45
C ILE A 56 14.66 -6.78 11.28
N ALA A 57 14.41 -8.01 10.81
CA ALA A 57 14.83 -9.23 11.50
C ALA A 57 16.36 -9.38 11.58
N LEU A 58 17.11 -8.93 10.56
CA LEU A 58 18.57 -8.98 10.53
C LEU A 58 19.24 -8.07 11.57
N ARG A 59 18.56 -6.99 11.98
CA ARG A 59 19.03 -6.02 13.00
C ARG A 59 20.44 -5.47 12.76
N ARG A 60 20.91 -5.41 11.51
CA ARG A 60 22.15 -4.72 11.16
C ARG A 60 21.85 -3.25 10.82
N PRO A 61 22.69 -2.27 11.18
CA PRO A 61 22.40 -0.85 10.92
C PRO A 61 22.04 -0.56 9.47
N TRP A 62 22.82 -1.10 8.51
CA TRP A 62 22.54 -0.94 7.09
C TRP A 62 21.19 -1.53 6.66
N SER A 63 20.80 -2.68 7.24
CA SER A 63 19.54 -3.36 6.91
C SER A 63 18.32 -2.62 7.46
N LEU A 64 18.46 -1.98 8.62
CA LEU A 64 17.42 -1.14 9.24
C LEU A 64 17.23 0.17 8.46
N VAL A 65 18.33 0.80 8.04
CA VAL A 65 18.29 1.96 7.14
C VAL A 65 17.62 1.61 5.81
N ALA A 66 18.00 0.49 5.19
CA ALA A 66 17.39 0.02 3.95
C ALA A 66 15.88 -0.27 4.10
N ALA A 67 15.47 -0.95 5.18
CA ALA A 67 14.05 -1.19 5.48
C ALA A 67 13.28 0.11 5.68
N SER A 68 13.88 1.09 6.37
CA SER A 68 13.29 2.42 6.58
C SER A 68 13.12 3.18 5.26
N ALA A 69 14.12 3.14 4.39
CA ALA A 69 14.07 3.74 3.07
C ALA A 69 12.97 3.12 2.19
N LEU A 70 12.84 1.78 2.20
CA LEU A 70 11.77 1.08 1.50
C LEU A 70 10.38 1.48 2.02
N CYS A 71 10.19 1.57 3.34
CA CYS A 71 8.94 2.06 3.92
C CYS A 71 8.62 3.49 3.44
N GLY A 72 9.63 4.36 3.39
CA GLY A 72 9.48 5.73 2.89
C GLY A 72 9.06 5.78 1.42
N LEU A 73 9.68 4.97 0.57
CA LEU A 73 9.33 4.86 -0.85
C LEU A 73 7.90 4.33 -1.06
N ILE A 74 7.47 3.32 -0.29
CA ILE A 74 6.10 2.80 -0.34
C ILE A 74 5.09 3.88 0.04
N LEU A 75 5.33 4.60 1.14
CA LEU A 75 4.43 5.68 1.57
C LEU A 75 4.39 6.81 0.53
N ALA A 76 5.54 7.21 -0.01
CA ALA A 76 5.61 8.22 -1.06
C ALA A 76 4.82 7.79 -2.31
N GLY A 77 5.02 6.55 -2.77
CA GLY A 77 4.25 5.97 -3.88
C GLY A 77 2.75 5.99 -3.59
N HIS A 78 2.33 5.58 -2.39
CA HIS A 78 0.94 5.61 -1.98
C HIS A 78 0.34 7.03 -2.01
N LEU A 79 1.06 8.03 -1.49
CA LEU A 79 0.64 9.43 -1.54
C LEU A 79 0.50 9.93 -2.99
N VAL A 80 1.45 9.60 -3.86
CA VAL A 80 1.42 9.98 -5.28
C VAL A 80 0.29 9.27 -6.04
N SER A 81 -0.04 8.03 -5.69
CA SER A 81 -1.08 7.27 -6.37
C SER A 81 -2.50 7.65 -5.96
N TRP A 82 -2.70 8.12 -4.73
CA TRP A 82 -4.04 8.26 -4.15
C TRP A 82 -4.34 9.66 -3.62
N TRP A 83 -3.41 10.23 -2.85
CA TRP A 83 -3.65 11.50 -2.17
C TRP A 83 -3.39 12.71 -3.08
N LEU A 84 -2.33 12.70 -3.89
CA LEU A 84 -2.10 13.78 -4.87
C LEU A 84 -3.25 13.86 -5.90
N PRO A 85 -3.72 12.73 -6.50
CA PRO A 85 -4.89 12.74 -7.38
C PRO A 85 -6.16 13.27 -6.72
N TYR A 86 -6.40 12.89 -5.47
CA TYR A 86 -7.52 13.41 -4.68
C TYR A 86 -7.44 14.92 -4.51
N LEU A 87 -6.25 15.46 -4.22
CA LEU A 87 -6.02 16.90 -4.11
C LEU A 87 -6.01 17.64 -5.46
N GLY A 88 -6.38 16.97 -6.56
CA GLY A 88 -6.52 17.56 -7.90
C GLY A 88 -5.33 17.35 -8.82
N LEU A 89 -4.21 16.80 -8.33
CA LEU A 89 -2.99 16.55 -9.11
C LEU A 89 -3.01 15.14 -9.71
N SER A 90 -3.88 14.93 -10.69
CA SER A 90 -4.03 13.65 -11.40
C SER A 90 -3.78 13.78 -12.89
N SER A 91 -3.04 12.82 -13.45
CA SER A 91 -2.90 12.65 -14.90
C SER A 91 -4.11 11.96 -15.52
N ALA A 92 -4.31 12.12 -16.83
CA ALA A 92 -5.38 11.43 -17.57
C ALA A 92 -5.28 9.90 -17.45
N ALA A 93 -4.06 9.35 -17.50
CA ALA A 93 -3.82 7.93 -17.33
C ALA A 93 -4.24 7.41 -15.94
N GLN A 94 -3.93 8.16 -14.88
CA GLN A 94 -4.36 7.80 -13.52
C GLN A 94 -5.89 7.80 -13.38
N ARG A 95 -6.57 8.80 -13.96
CA ARG A 95 -8.04 8.86 -13.96
C ARG A 95 -8.64 7.68 -14.71
N GLN A 96 -8.09 7.30 -15.86
CA GLN A 96 -8.57 6.14 -16.61
C GLN A 96 -8.42 4.83 -15.85
N VAL A 97 -7.28 4.62 -15.17
CA VAL A 97 -7.08 3.44 -14.31
C VAL A 97 -8.07 3.46 -13.14
N TYR A 98 -8.26 4.62 -12.51
CA TYR A 98 -9.24 4.81 -11.45
C TYR A 98 -10.66 4.45 -11.89
N GLU A 99 -11.13 5.00 -13.01
CA GLU A 99 -12.47 4.71 -13.54
C GLU A 99 -12.66 3.22 -13.86
N ARG A 100 -11.63 2.57 -14.39
CA ARG A 100 -11.68 1.16 -14.79
C ARG A 100 -11.77 0.20 -13.60
N ASP A 101 -10.96 0.46 -12.57
CA ASP A 101 -10.66 -0.52 -11.51
C ASP A 101 -11.22 -0.14 -10.14
N TYR A 102 -11.39 1.16 -9.89
CA TYR A 102 -11.63 1.67 -8.54
C TYR A 102 -12.89 2.55 -8.44
N ALA A 103 -13.52 3.00 -9.52
CA ALA A 103 -14.70 3.87 -9.42
C ALA A 103 -15.85 3.26 -8.59
N ARG A 104 -16.03 1.95 -8.63
CA ARG A 104 -17.14 1.23 -7.97
C ARG A 104 -16.82 0.73 -6.56
N THR A 105 -15.60 0.93 -6.06
CA THR A 105 -15.22 0.49 -4.71
C THR A 105 -15.80 1.38 -3.62
N LEU A 106 -15.77 0.93 -2.38
CA LEU A 106 -16.30 1.65 -1.23
C LEU A 106 -15.44 2.90 -0.92
N LYS A 107 -16.04 4.09 -0.93
CA LYS A 107 -15.40 5.35 -0.54
C LYS A 107 -16.10 5.93 0.68
N ILE A 108 -15.31 6.50 1.58
CA ILE A 108 -15.81 7.25 2.75
C ILE A 108 -15.49 8.74 2.66
N LEU A 109 -14.52 9.12 1.82
CA LEU A 109 -14.18 10.50 1.55
C LEU A 109 -15.18 11.12 0.54
N PRO A 110 -15.49 12.41 0.65
CA PRO A 110 -16.39 13.08 -0.26
C PRO A 110 -15.82 13.12 -1.68
N ALA A 111 -16.66 12.83 -2.68
CA ALA A 111 -16.26 12.90 -4.08
C ALA A 111 -16.28 14.32 -4.68
N ALA A 112 -16.61 15.35 -3.89
CA ALA A 112 -16.93 16.73 -4.25
C ALA A 112 -16.04 17.38 -5.34
N GLY A 113 -16.26 17.03 -6.61
CA GLY A 113 -15.45 17.50 -7.75
C GLY A 113 -14.09 16.80 -7.92
N HIS A 114 -13.78 15.79 -7.12
CA HIS A 114 -12.50 15.07 -7.18
C HIS A 114 -12.54 13.97 -8.25
N ALA A 115 -11.59 14.01 -9.17
CA ALA A 115 -11.50 13.03 -10.26
C ALA A 115 -11.00 11.64 -9.83
N VAL A 116 -10.38 11.54 -8.65
CA VAL A 116 -9.90 10.29 -8.05
C VAL A 116 -10.16 10.38 -6.57
N VAL A 117 -10.82 9.38 -5.98
CA VAL A 117 -11.11 9.34 -4.54
C VAL A 117 -10.52 8.05 -3.96
N PRO A 118 -9.63 8.14 -2.95
CA PRO A 118 -9.10 6.96 -2.27
C PRO A 118 -10.26 6.13 -1.71
N ASP A 119 -10.29 4.86 -2.08
CA ASP A 119 -11.23 3.92 -1.49
C ASP A 119 -10.73 3.40 -0.15
N VAL A 120 -11.62 2.73 0.58
CA VAL A 120 -11.31 2.22 1.92
C VAL A 120 -10.14 1.24 1.90
N GLN A 121 -10.02 0.41 0.85
CA GLN A 121 -8.90 -0.52 0.69
C GLN A 121 -7.56 0.22 0.72
N HIS A 122 -7.44 1.28 -0.07
CA HIS A 122 -6.21 2.07 -0.17
C HIS A 122 -6.00 2.93 1.07
N MET A 123 -7.05 3.38 1.75
CA MET A 123 -6.89 4.04 3.06
C MET A 123 -6.24 3.11 4.11
N VAL A 124 -6.62 1.82 4.13
CA VAL A 124 -5.95 0.82 5.00
C VAL A 124 -4.48 0.64 4.62
N VAL A 125 -4.17 0.56 3.32
CA VAL A 125 -2.78 0.52 2.82
C VAL A 125 -1.99 1.74 3.27
N GLY A 126 -2.57 2.93 3.23
CA GLY A 126 -1.94 4.17 3.68
C GLY A 126 -1.66 4.17 5.18
N LEU A 127 -2.65 3.79 6.01
CA LEU A 127 -2.50 3.70 7.46
C LEU A 127 -1.39 2.73 7.86
N LEU A 128 -1.40 1.53 7.28
CA LEU A 128 -0.37 0.53 7.53
C LEU A 128 1.01 1.01 7.03
N SER A 129 1.10 1.71 5.90
CA SER A 129 2.35 2.31 5.41
C SER A 129 2.95 3.33 6.38
N VAL A 130 2.12 4.20 6.96
CA VAL A 130 2.54 5.17 7.99
C VAL A 130 3.01 4.44 9.26
N ALA A 131 2.25 3.45 9.73
CA ALA A 131 2.62 2.68 10.91
C ALA A 131 3.92 1.88 10.72
N MET A 132 4.10 1.25 9.55
CA MET A 132 5.33 0.55 9.17
C MET A 132 6.53 1.50 9.20
N LEU A 133 6.42 2.66 8.54
CA LEU A 133 7.51 3.64 8.52
C LEU A 133 7.85 4.13 9.92
N GLY A 134 6.86 4.54 10.71
CA GLY A 134 7.08 5.07 12.05
C GLY A 134 7.74 4.05 12.98
N THR A 135 7.24 2.81 13.00
CA THR A 135 7.80 1.75 13.85
C THR A 135 9.17 1.27 13.38
N THR A 136 9.41 1.21 12.07
CA THR A 136 10.72 0.86 11.51
C THR A 136 11.75 1.93 11.82
N LEU A 137 11.42 3.22 11.62
CA LEU A 137 12.30 4.34 12.01
C LEU A 137 12.62 4.31 13.50
N ALA A 138 11.63 4.06 14.37
CA ALA A 138 11.87 3.97 15.81
C ALA A 138 12.85 2.84 16.16
N VAL A 139 12.78 1.69 15.48
CA VAL A 139 13.75 0.60 15.65
C VAL A 139 15.12 0.98 15.11
N THR A 140 15.20 1.63 13.95
CA THR A 140 16.46 2.07 13.33
C THR A 140 17.19 3.10 14.19
N LEU A 141 16.47 4.06 14.77
CA LEU A 141 17.05 5.14 15.58
C LEU A 141 17.46 4.68 16.99
N ALA A 142 16.96 3.53 17.45
CA ALA A 142 17.28 2.95 18.75
C ALA A 142 18.37 1.86 18.68
N ALA A 143 18.88 1.55 17.48
CA ALA A 143 19.89 0.52 17.22
C ALA A 143 21.30 1.12 17.17
#